data_AF-W1YFS8-F1
#
_entry.id   AF-W1YFS8-F1
#
_cell.length_a   1.000
_cell.length_b   1.000
_cell.length_c   1.000
_cell.angle_alpha   90.00
_cell.angle_beta   90.00
_cell.angle_gamma   90.00
#
_symmetry.space_group_name_H-M   'P 1'
#
loop_
_entity.id
_entity.type
_entity.pdbx_description
1 polymer ?
#
loop_
_entity_poly.entity_id
_entity_poly.type
_entity_poly.pdbx_seq_one_letter_code
_entity_poly.pdbx_strand_id
1 'polypeptide(L)'
;SDNDSKDGDQSYIRFGFKGETQINDQLTGYGRWEAEFAGNKAESDTAQQKTRLAFAGLKYKDLGSFDYGRNLGALYDVEAWTDMFP
;
A
#
# COMPACT_ATOMS: atom_id res chain seq x y z
N SER A 1 -3.60 -31.79 22.15
CA SER A 1 -2.95 -31.57 20.84
C SER A 1 -4.10 -31.60 19.85
N ASP A 2 -4.46 -30.56 19.11
CA ASP A 2 -3.60 -29.62 18.39
C ASP A 2 -4.34 -28.31 18.09
N ASN A 3 -3.71 -27.19 18.42
CA ASN A 3 -4.13 -25.83 18.04
C ASN A 3 -3.66 -25.53 16.61
N ASP A 4 -4.08 -26.34 15.64
CA ASP A 4 -3.51 -26.36 14.28
C ASP A 4 -3.87 -25.10 13.46
N SER A 5 -4.77 -24.25 13.95
CA SER A 5 -5.21 -23.04 13.25
C SER A 5 -4.30 -21.82 13.45
N LYS A 6 -3.27 -21.91 14.31
CA LYS A 6 -2.30 -20.83 14.54
C LYS A 6 -0.90 -21.09 13.98
N ASP A 7 -0.64 -22.29 13.44
CA ASP A 7 0.64 -22.70 12.84
C ASP A 7 0.57 -22.82 11.31
N GLY A 8 -0.36 -22.11 10.67
CA GLY A 8 -0.39 -22.03 9.20
C GLY A 8 0.68 -21.07 8.68
N ASP A 9 1.30 -21.40 7.53
CA ASP A 9 2.20 -20.48 6.83
C ASP A 9 1.52 -19.10 6.67
N GLN A 10 2.24 -18.02 6.98
CA GLN A 10 1.77 -16.65 6.80
C GLN A 10 2.66 -15.91 5.80
N SER A 11 3.42 -16.64 4.99
CA SER A 11 4.25 -16.07 3.95
C SER A 11 3.40 -15.20 3.04
N TYR A 12 3.76 -13.93 2.97
CA TYR A 12 3.18 -12.96 2.04
C TYR A 12 4.33 -12.24 1.35
N ILE A 13 4.09 -11.84 0.10
CA ILE A 13 5.02 -11.00 -0.65
C ILE A 13 4.28 -9.72 -1.02
N ARG A 14 4.97 -8.59 -0.84
CA ARG A 14 4.49 -7.29 -1.26
C ARG A 14 5.28 -6.84 -2.47
N PHE A 15 4.56 -6.45 -3.51
CA PHE A 15 5.13 -5.81 -4.66
C PHE A 15 4.53 -4.43 -4.81
N GLY A 16 5.37 -3.46 -5.07
CA GLY A 16 4.91 -2.10 -5.31
C GLY A 16 5.89 -1.34 -6.17
N PHE A 17 5.36 -0.29 -6.80
CA PHE A 17 6.16 0.70 -7.49
C PHE A 17 5.83 2.09 -6.96
N LYS A 18 6.87 2.89 -6.80
CA LYS A 18 6.76 4.33 -6.55
C LYS A 18 7.40 5.03 -7.73
N GLY A 19 6.59 5.76 -8.49
CA GLY A 19 7.05 6.66 -9.52
C GLY A 19 6.99 8.09 -9.01
N GLU A 20 8.01 8.88 -9.28
CA GLU A 20 8.00 10.32 -9.09
C GLU A 20 8.58 10.96 -10.35
N THR A 21 7.89 11.95 -10.89
CA THR A 21 8.27 12.65 -12.11
C THR A 21 8.21 14.15 -11.85
N GLN A 22 9.33 14.83 -12.11
CA GLN A 22 9.37 16.27 -12.04
C GLN A 22 8.77 16.83 -13.33
N ILE A 23 7.61 17.48 -13.23
CA ILE A 23 6.95 18.10 -14.39
C ILE A 23 7.54 19.49 -14.62
N ASN A 24 7.74 20.27 -13.56
CA ASN A 24 8.46 21.54 -13.60
C ASN A 24 9.04 21.87 -12.20
N ASP A 25 9.67 23.05 -12.03
CA ASP A 25 10.29 23.48 -10.76
C ASP A 25 9.31 23.59 -9.58
N GLN A 26 8.02 23.63 -9.86
CA GLN A 26 6.96 23.79 -8.86
C GLN A 26 6.03 22.57 -8.77
N LEU A 27 6.01 21.69 -9.76
CA LEU A 27 5.06 20.60 -9.93
C LEU A 27 5.77 19.27 -10.08
N THR A 28 5.51 18.38 -9.14
CA THR A 28 6.02 17.01 -9.12
C THR A 28 4.83 16.06 -9.17
N GLY A 29 4.75 15.24 -10.23
CA GLY A 29 3.82 14.11 -10.26
C GLY A 29 4.39 12.94 -9.47
N TYR A 30 3.56 12.27 -8.70
CA TYR A 30 3.94 11.05 -8.00
C TYR A 30 2.83 10.01 -8.11
N GLY A 31 3.21 8.74 -8.15
CA GLY A 31 2.30 7.62 -8.17
C GLY A 31 2.83 6.50 -7.32
N ARG A 32 1.95 5.84 -6.57
CA ARG A 32 2.26 4.64 -5.83
C ARG A 32 1.25 3.57 -6.10
N TRP A 33 1.75 2.37 -6.26
CA TRP A 33 0.95 1.16 -6.31
C TRP A 33 1.62 0.10 -5.45
N GLU A 34 0.82 -0.62 -4.67
CA GLU A 34 1.25 -1.71 -3.83
C GLU A 34 0.17 -2.80 -3.85
N ALA A 35 0.59 -4.01 -4.19
CA ALA A 35 -0.19 -5.23 -4.11
C ALA A 35 0.47 -6.20 -3.14
N GLU A 36 -0.37 -6.83 -2.33
CA GLU A 36 0.02 -7.90 -1.42
C GLU A 36 -0.48 -9.23 -1.99
N PHE A 37 0.41 -10.21 -2.04
CA PHE A 37 0.17 -11.56 -2.48
C PHE A 37 0.37 -12.49 -1.30
N ALA A 38 -0.70 -13.18 -0.89
CA ALA A 38 -0.63 -14.19 0.15
C ALA A 38 -0.03 -15.48 -0.44
N GLY A 39 1.19 -15.85 -0.04
CA GLY A 39 1.89 -17.06 -0.50
C GLY A 39 1.52 -18.33 0.25
N ASN A 40 0.57 -18.24 1.19
CA ASN A 40 0.19 -19.31 2.11
C ASN A 40 -1.05 -20.12 1.69
N LYS A 41 -1.55 -19.96 0.47
CA LYS A 41 -2.62 -20.83 -0.07
C LYS A 41 -2.28 -21.35 -1.47
N ALA A 42 -2.99 -22.39 -1.87
CA ALA A 42 -2.83 -23.05 -3.16
C ALA A 42 -3.17 -22.11 -4.34
N GLU A 43 -2.41 -22.20 -5.44
CA GLU A 43 -2.54 -21.36 -6.65
C GLU A 43 -3.93 -21.39 -7.31
N SER A 44 -4.79 -22.34 -6.94
CA SER A 44 -6.18 -22.42 -7.40
C SER A 44 -7.09 -21.35 -6.76
N ASP A 45 -6.64 -20.68 -5.70
CA ASP A 45 -7.43 -19.66 -5.00
C ASP A 45 -7.13 -18.27 -5.58
N THR A 46 -8.04 -17.76 -6.41
CA THR A 46 -7.84 -16.49 -7.13
C THR A 46 -7.99 -15.25 -6.24
N ALA A 47 -8.42 -15.42 -4.98
CA ALA A 47 -8.66 -14.33 -4.03
C ALA A 47 -7.40 -13.89 -3.25
N GLN A 48 -6.20 -14.39 -3.61
CA GLN A 48 -4.96 -14.16 -2.88
C GLN A 48 -4.28 -12.81 -3.12
N GLN A 49 -4.73 -12.05 -4.13
CA GLN A 49 -4.13 -10.76 -4.49
C GLN A 49 -4.99 -9.59 -4.00
N LYS A 50 -4.42 -8.75 -3.15
CA LYS A 50 -5.07 -7.53 -2.66
C LYS A 50 -4.26 -6.29 -3.01
N THR A 51 -4.84 -5.39 -3.81
CA THR A 51 -4.27 -4.06 -4.02
C THR A 51 -4.47 -3.21 -2.76
N ARG A 52 -3.39 -2.89 -2.06
CA ARG A 52 -3.41 -2.09 -0.82
C ARG A 52 -3.36 -0.60 -1.13
N LEU A 53 -2.42 -0.21 -1.99
CA LEU A 53 -2.22 1.17 -2.41
C LEU A 53 -2.31 1.24 -3.92
N ALA A 54 -3.02 2.23 -4.43
CA ALA A 54 -3.07 2.57 -5.85
C ALA A 54 -3.54 4.02 -5.98
N PHE A 55 -2.62 4.97 -5.85
CA PHE A 55 -2.92 6.38 -5.94
C PHE A 55 -1.92 7.10 -6.84
N ALA A 56 -2.40 8.12 -7.52
CA ALA A 56 -1.59 9.06 -8.25
C ALA A 56 -1.91 10.46 -7.78
N GLY A 57 -0.90 11.32 -7.70
CA GLY A 57 -1.02 12.66 -7.20
C GLY A 57 -0.05 13.63 -7.83
N LEU A 58 -0.35 14.89 -7.60
CA LEU A 58 0.44 16.02 -8.02
C LEU A 58 0.78 16.82 -6.76
N LYS A 59 2.06 17.12 -6.58
CA LYS A 59 2.57 17.99 -5.54
C LYS A 59 2.94 19.31 -6.16
N TYR A 60 2.33 20.39 -5.68
CA TYR A 60 2.65 21.75 -6.07
C TYR A 60 3.41 22.44 -4.93
N LYS A 61 4.74 22.43 -5.03
CA LYS A 61 5.75 23.02 -4.13
C LYS A 61 5.24 23.32 -2.71
N ASP A 62 4.71 24.53 -2.51
CA ASP A 62 4.25 25.06 -1.22
C ASP A 62 2.72 25.25 -1.13
N LEU A 63 1.98 25.07 -2.23
CA LEU A 63 0.51 25.20 -2.24
C LEU A 63 -0.19 23.93 -1.74
N GLY A 64 0.51 22.79 -1.78
CA GLY A 64 0.02 21.52 -1.27
C GLY A 64 0.18 20.38 -2.26
N SER A 65 -0.40 19.25 -1.91
CA SER A 65 -0.43 18.06 -2.76
C SER A 65 -1.85 17.54 -2.86
N PHE A 66 -2.21 17.06 -4.05
CA PHE A 66 -3.47 16.42 -4.31
C PHE A 66 -3.21 15.03 -4.89
N ASP A 67 -3.70 14.01 -4.21
CA ASP A 67 -3.70 12.63 -4.69
C ASP A 67 -5.12 12.08 -4.79
N TYR A 68 -5.33 11.23 -5.79
CA TYR A 68 -6.60 10.57 -6.03
C TYR A 68 -6.36 9.09 -6.33
N GLY A 69 -7.17 8.25 -5.68
CA GLY A 69 -7.14 6.81 -5.84
C GLY A 69 -7.33 6.07 -4.52
N ARG A 70 -6.89 4.81 -4.50
CA ARG A 70 -6.86 3.96 -3.31
C ARG A 70 -5.62 4.28 -2.50
N ASN A 71 -5.68 5.36 -1.74
CA ASN A 71 -4.68 5.68 -0.72
C ASN A 71 -5.13 5.13 0.64
N LEU A 72 -4.21 5.01 1.59
CA LEU A 72 -4.58 4.97 3.00
C LEU A 72 -5.33 6.28 3.24
N GLY A 73 -6.64 6.21 3.47
CA GLY A 73 -7.45 7.41 3.67
C GLY A 73 -6.83 8.27 4.78
N ALA A 74 -7.06 9.58 4.77
CA ALA A 74 -6.49 10.50 5.77
C ALA A 74 -6.72 10.08 7.24
N LEU A 75 -7.66 9.16 7.49
CA LEU A 75 -7.86 8.48 8.77
C LEU A 75 -6.64 7.65 9.24
N TYR A 76 -5.85 7.09 8.31
CA TYR A 76 -4.65 6.31 8.62
C TYR A 76 -3.47 7.18 9.05
N ASP A 77 -3.47 8.50 8.78
CA ASP A 77 -2.47 9.41 9.34
C ASP A 77 -2.63 9.51 10.88
N VAL A 78 -3.85 9.26 11.39
CA VAL A 78 -4.16 9.16 12.82
C VAL A 78 -3.87 7.74 13.36
N GLU A 79 -4.20 6.69 12.60
CA GLU A 79 -3.89 5.31 12.99
C GLU A 79 -2.38 4.99 12.95
N ALA A 80 -1.61 5.59 12.04
CA ALA A 80 -0.15 5.39 11.96
C ALA A 80 0.62 5.96 13.17
N TRP A 81 0.01 6.85 13.94
CA TRP A 81 0.55 7.30 15.23
C TRP A 81 0.35 6.27 16.36
N THR A 82 -0.58 5.32 16.20
CA THR A 82 -0.89 4.29 17.20
C THR A 82 -0.56 2.87 16.76
N ASP A 83 -0.38 2.62 15.46
CA ASP A 83 0.03 1.36 14.85
C ASP A 83 1.56 1.30 14.62
N MET A 84 2.32 1.87 15.57
CA MET A 84 3.73 1.50 15.77
C MET A 84 3.77 0.51 16.93
N PHE A 85 3.44 -0.76 16.65
CA PHE A 85 3.76 -1.82 17.61
C PHE A 85 5.30 -1.83 17.86
N PRO A 86 5.77 -1.79 19.13
CA PRO A 86 7.15 -2.09 19.48
C PRO A 86 7.50 -3.58 19.29
#